data_AF-A6RE54-F1
#
_entry.id   AF-A6RE54-F1
#
_cell.length_a   1.000
_cell.length_b   1.000
_cell.length_c   1.000
_cell.angle_alpha   90.00
_cell.angle_beta   90.00
_cell.angle_gamma   90.00
#
_symmetry.space_group_name_H-M   'P 1'
#
loop_
_entity.id
_entity.type
_entity.pdbx_description
1 polymer ?
#
loop_
_entity_poly.entity_id
_entity_poly.type
_entity_poly.pdbx_seq_one_letter_code
_entity_poly.pdbx_strand_id
1 'polypeptide(L)'
;MANHLLAIRKPSHTNHPPRVGKNWVSNLVARRPELQCRFSRRYNHDRAKCEDRRIVEDWFKTLERVMTEHGIVFEDIYNFDEAGFAMGLCATTKVITSAEHYGRATLIQPGNREWVTAIESVNASGWAPPPYIILKGHNIQEGWFDGLPEGWRLDVSPNGWTTDEIGIKWLTRLFIPAANPRRVGTHILLILDGHGSHLTPEFDQICSENKIIPLCMPPHSSHLLQPLDVGVFAPLKRAYGTLVEQRMRLGFNTIKKADFLDAYPAARREAFKASNIQSGFRATGIVPLDPQCVVQQLNIQLRTPTPPASRSSNSTSSWILQTPSNPRQLQKQVNKVRNLMDQDQPHGLVEGFDQIIKACEYGMVSAMVMKKQYEDIFNANEKEKQKRKSGWWE
;
A
#
# COMPACT_ATOMS: atom_id res chain seq x y z
N MET A 1 -17.74 -29.95 13.22
CA MET A 1 -19.18 -29.85 12.93
C MET A 1 -19.74 -31.06 12.16
N ALA A 2 -19.25 -31.40 10.96
CA ALA A 2 -19.79 -32.54 10.17
C ALA A 2 -19.73 -33.90 10.89
N ASN A 3 -18.61 -34.25 11.51
CA ASN A 3 -18.50 -35.48 12.33
C ASN A 3 -19.44 -35.49 13.54
N HIS A 4 -19.78 -34.32 14.07
CA HIS A 4 -20.69 -34.20 15.22
C HIS A 4 -22.14 -34.45 14.79
N LEU A 5 -22.55 -33.94 13.62
CA LEU A 5 -23.87 -34.23 13.03
C LEU A 5 -24.03 -35.71 12.67
N LEU A 6 -22.97 -36.36 12.18
CA LEU A 6 -22.97 -37.81 11.91
C LEU A 6 -23.04 -38.63 13.20
N ALA A 7 -22.44 -38.17 14.29
CA ALA A 7 -22.55 -38.80 15.59
C ALA A 7 -23.96 -38.67 16.20
N ILE A 8 -24.65 -37.56 15.97
CA ILE A 8 -26.03 -37.34 16.43
C ILE A 8 -27.03 -38.20 15.64
N ARG A 9 -26.77 -38.49 14.36
CA ARG A 9 -27.63 -39.31 13.49
C ARG A 9 -27.36 -40.82 13.57
N LYS A 10 -26.62 -41.27 14.59
CA LYS A 10 -26.15 -42.64 14.71
C LYS A 10 -27.31 -43.64 14.94
N PRO A 11 -27.45 -44.71 14.15
CA PRO A 11 -28.29 -45.86 14.50
C PRO A 11 -27.67 -46.65 15.66
N SER A 12 -28.49 -47.14 16.58
CA SER A 12 -28.12 -47.77 17.87
C SER A 12 -27.21 -49.01 17.80
N HIS A 13 -26.84 -49.50 16.61
CA HIS A 13 -26.14 -50.78 16.43
C HIS A 13 -24.69 -50.70 15.91
N THR A 14 -24.04 -49.52 15.86
CA THR A 14 -22.63 -49.42 15.44
C THR A 14 -21.71 -49.00 16.60
N ASN A 15 -20.55 -49.66 16.79
CA ASN A 15 -19.64 -49.33 17.89
C ASN A 15 -18.90 -47.99 17.72
N HIS A 16 -18.80 -47.46 16.49
CA HIS A 16 -18.14 -46.18 16.21
C HIS A 16 -18.97 -45.30 15.26
N PRO A 17 -19.12 -43.99 15.54
CA PRO A 17 -19.85 -43.09 14.64
C PRO A 17 -19.08 -42.91 13.33
N PRO A 18 -19.77 -42.93 12.17
CA PRO A 18 -19.14 -42.74 10.87
C PRO A 18 -18.45 -41.36 10.83
N ARG A 19 -17.18 -41.34 10.42
CA ARG A 19 -16.40 -40.13 10.23
C ARG A 19 -16.36 -39.78 8.76
N VAL A 20 -16.31 -38.49 8.45
CA VAL A 20 -16.05 -38.06 7.07
C VAL A 20 -14.67 -38.52 6.63
N GLY A 21 -14.57 -39.03 5.41
CA GLY A 21 -13.28 -39.43 4.82
C GLY A 21 -12.37 -38.22 4.53
N LYS A 22 -11.07 -38.48 4.38
CA LYS A 22 -10.04 -37.44 4.11
C LYS A 22 -10.38 -36.52 2.93
N ASN A 23 -11.06 -37.06 1.91
CA ASN A 23 -11.41 -36.34 0.68
C ASN A 23 -12.81 -35.71 0.71
N TRP A 24 -13.51 -35.75 1.84
CA TRP A 24 -14.91 -35.29 1.93
C TRP A 24 -15.07 -33.81 1.58
N VAL A 25 -14.16 -32.94 2.04
CA VAL A 25 -14.20 -31.51 1.75
C VAL A 25 -13.99 -31.24 0.25
N SER A 26 -12.96 -31.85 -0.34
CA SER A 26 -12.68 -31.72 -1.77
C SER A 26 -13.85 -32.21 -2.63
N ASN A 27 -14.46 -33.34 -2.25
CA ASN A 27 -15.62 -33.91 -2.94
C ASN A 27 -16.88 -33.05 -2.75
N LEU A 28 -17.06 -32.43 -1.58
CA LEU A 28 -18.18 -31.52 -1.31
C LEU A 28 -18.10 -30.27 -2.19
N VAL A 29 -16.91 -29.66 -2.29
CA VAL A 29 -16.67 -28.51 -3.15
C VAL A 29 -16.85 -28.89 -4.63
N ALA A 30 -16.33 -30.04 -5.05
CA ALA A 30 -16.48 -30.49 -6.44
C ALA A 30 -17.94 -30.78 -6.86
N ARG A 31 -18.80 -31.21 -5.92
CA ARG A 31 -20.22 -31.52 -6.20
C ARG A 31 -21.14 -30.30 -6.18
N ARG A 32 -20.64 -29.15 -5.72
CA ARG A 32 -21.45 -27.93 -5.52
C ARG A 32 -20.86 -26.79 -6.34
N PRO A 33 -21.38 -26.54 -7.56
CA PRO A 33 -20.91 -25.45 -8.42
C PRO A 33 -20.92 -24.07 -7.75
N GLU A 34 -21.78 -23.88 -6.75
CA GLU A 34 -21.88 -22.67 -5.93
C GLU A 34 -20.69 -22.48 -4.97
N LEU A 35 -19.86 -23.50 -4.75
CA LEU A 35 -18.67 -23.45 -3.88
C LEU A 35 -17.39 -23.45 -4.74
N GLN A 36 -16.56 -22.44 -4.57
CA GLN A 36 -15.25 -22.37 -5.23
C GLN A 36 -14.13 -22.27 -4.20
N CYS A 37 -13.12 -23.13 -4.33
CA CYS A 37 -11.87 -22.94 -3.61
C CYS A 37 -11.08 -21.78 -4.26
N ARG A 38 -10.90 -20.69 -3.51
CA ARG A 38 -10.04 -19.58 -3.90
C ARG A 38 -8.91 -19.44 -2.89
N PHE A 39 -7.69 -19.21 -3.36
CA PHE A 39 -6.59 -18.84 -2.48
C PHE A 39 -6.89 -17.46 -1.88
N SER A 40 -6.93 -17.37 -0.55
CA SER A 40 -6.98 -16.08 0.13
C SER A 40 -5.63 -15.39 -0.07
N ARG A 41 -5.63 -14.20 -0.67
CA ARG A 41 -4.44 -13.35 -0.74
C ARG A 41 -4.25 -12.71 0.63
N ARG A 42 -3.00 -12.63 1.11
CA ARG A 42 -2.68 -11.89 2.33
C ARG A 42 -3.10 -10.44 2.13
N TYR A 43 -4.14 -10.03 2.84
CA TYR A 43 -4.63 -8.66 2.85
C TYR A 43 -3.92 -7.89 3.95
N ASN A 44 -3.33 -6.74 3.64
CA ASN A 44 -2.69 -5.95 4.68
C ASN A 44 -3.77 -5.32 5.57
N HIS A 45 -3.68 -5.52 6.89
CA HIS A 45 -4.69 -5.09 7.85
C HIS A 45 -4.84 -3.56 7.90
N ASP A 46 -3.76 -2.81 7.64
CA ASP A 46 -3.81 -1.35 7.56
C ASP A 46 -4.57 -0.87 6.32
N ARG A 47 -4.55 -1.65 5.22
CA ARG A 47 -5.34 -1.37 4.02
C ARG A 47 -6.83 -1.59 4.25
N ALA A 48 -7.21 -2.64 4.98
CA ALA A 48 -8.60 -2.91 5.34
C ALA A 48 -9.25 -1.82 6.23
N LYS A 49 -8.44 -1.05 6.97
CA LYS A 49 -8.94 0.06 7.81
C LYS A 49 -9.07 1.38 7.06
N CYS A 50 -8.26 1.60 6.02
CA CYS A 50 -8.22 2.83 5.25
C CYS A 50 -9.15 2.83 4.03
N GLU A 51 -9.66 1.67 3.65
CA GLU A 51 -10.68 1.49 2.61
C GLU A 51 -12.10 1.82 3.11
N ASP A 52 -12.26 2.97 3.76
CA ASP A 52 -13.59 3.50 4.03
C ASP A 52 -14.22 3.90 2.68
N ARG A 53 -15.30 3.19 2.33
CA ARG A 53 -16.12 3.46 1.15
C ARG A 53 -16.45 4.95 1.01
N ARG A 54 -16.71 5.65 2.12
CA ARG A 54 -17.03 7.08 2.10
C ARG A 54 -15.88 7.94 1.58
N ILE A 55 -14.64 7.63 1.99
CA ILE A 55 -13.45 8.37 1.55
C ILE A 55 -13.27 8.23 0.04
N VAL A 56 -13.44 7.01 -0.49
CA VAL A 56 -13.35 6.76 -1.93
C VAL A 56 -14.48 7.46 -2.68
N GLU A 57 -15.73 7.38 -2.20
CA GLU A 57 -16.87 8.08 -2.81
C GLU A 57 -16.68 9.60 -2.79
N ASP A 58 -16.20 10.19 -1.69
CA ASP A 58 -15.96 11.64 -1.58
C ASP A 58 -14.79 12.11 -2.46
N TRP A 59 -13.78 11.26 -2.64
CA TRP A 59 -12.72 11.53 -3.61
C TRP A 59 -13.25 11.54 -5.04
N PHE A 60 -14.09 10.59 -5.43
CA PHE A 60 -14.73 10.60 -6.75
C PHE A 60 -15.62 11.83 -6.98
N LYS A 61 -16.36 12.28 -5.96
CA LYS A 61 -17.11 13.55 -6.04
C LYS A 61 -16.19 14.75 -6.24
N THR A 62 -15.04 14.75 -5.57
CA THR A 62 -14.02 15.81 -5.74
C THR A 62 -13.45 15.79 -7.15
N LEU A 63 -13.12 14.60 -7.66
CA LEU A 63 -12.66 14.38 -9.03
C LEU A 63 -13.69 14.90 -10.04
N GLU A 64 -14.96 14.51 -9.91
CA GLU A 64 -16.05 14.96 -10.78
C GLU A 64 -16.21 16.49 -10.77
N ARG A 65 -16.18 17.08 -9.58
CA ARG A 65 -16.26 18.54 -9.42
C ARG A 65 -15.11 19.25 -10.14
N VAL A 66 -13.88 18.83 -9.91
CA VAL A 66 -12.68 19.43 -10.54
C VAL A 66 -12.74 19.29 -12.07
N MET A 67 -13.14 18.11 -12.57
CA MET A 67 -13.28 17.88 -14.00
C MET A 67 -14.35 18.81 -14.61
N THR A 68 -15.47 18.99 -13.92
CA THR A 68 -16.58 19.84 -14.39
C THR A 68 -16.22 21.33 -14.32
N GLU A 69 -15.66 21.79 -13.20
CA GLU A 69 -15.31 23.19 -12.96
C GLU A 69 -14.28 23.72 -13.95
N HIS A 70 -13.28 22.90 -14.29
CA HIS A 70 -12.20 23.30 -15.20
C HIS A 70 -12.39 22.79 -16.64
N GLY A 71 -13.50 22.09 -16.94
CA GLY A 71 -13.78 21.53 -18.26
C GLY A 71 -12.71 20.55 -18.74
N ILE A 72 -12.24 19.67 -17.85
CA ILE A 72 -11.15 18.74 -18.12
C ILE A 72 -11.65 17.59 -18.98
N VAL A 73 -11.10 17.46 -20.19
CA VAL A 73 -11.37 16.35 -21.09
C VAL A 73 -10.47 15.16 -20.76
N PHE A 74 -10.86 13.95 -21.16
CA PHE A 74 -10.14 12.74 -20.74
C PHE A 74 -8.69 12.67 -21.27
N GLU A 75 -8.40 13.33 -22.40
CA GLU A 75 -7.04 13.46 -22.95
C GLU A 75 -6.09 14.24 -22.02
N ASP A 76 -6.65 15.10 -21.16
CA ASP A 76 -5.92 15.94 -20.22
C ASP A 76 -5.91 15.37 -18.79
N ILE A 77 -6.44 14.16 -18.59
CA ILE A 77 -6.34 13.43 -17.32
C ILE A 77 -5.10 12.57 -17.35
N TYR A 78 -4.12 12.91 -16.52
CA TYR A 78 -2.87 12.18 -16.36
C TYR A 78 -2.83 11.47 -15.02
N ASN A 79 -2.17 10.32 -15.03
CA ASN A 79 -1.78 9.59 -13.85
C ASN A 79 -0.26 9.58 -13.72
N PHE A 80 0.24 9.69 -12.50
CA PHE A 80 1.65 9.67 -12.13
C PHE A 80 1.90 8.61 -11.07
N ASP A 81 2.98 7.85 -11.25
CA ASP A 81 3.40 6.86 -10.26
C ASP A 81 4.87 6.45 -10.44
N GLU A 82 5.42 5.80 -9.41
CA GLU A 82 6.79 5.31 -9.38
C GLU A 82 6.87 3.78 -9.36
N ALA A 83 7.72 3.23 -10.22
CA ALA A 83 8.00 1.80 -10.25
C ALA A 83 9.46 1.51 -9.85
N GLY A 84 9.62 0.86 -8.70
CA GLY A 84 10.91 0.29 -8.28
C GLY A 84 11.23 -1.05 -8.95
N PHE A 85 12.46 -1.18 -9.44
CA PHE A 85 13.04 -2.39 -10.01
C PHE A 85 14.30 -2.78 -9.26
N ALA A 86 14.34 -4.01 -8.76
CA ALA A 86 15.58 -4.62 -8.30
C ALA A 86 16.26 -5.28 -9.50
N MET A 87 17.39 -4.72 -9.97
CA MET A 87 18.01 -5.14 -11.24
C MET A 87 18.39 -6.62 -11.29
N GLY A 88 18.76 -7.22 -10.15
CA GLY A 88 19.14 -8.64 -10.04
C GLY A 88 18.05 -9.59 -9.53
N LEU A 89 16.78 -9.19 -9.48
CA LEU A 89 15.70 -10.13 -9.15
C LEU A 89 15.02 -10.63 -10.42
N CYS A 90 15.29 -11.88 -10.78
CA CYS A 90 14.47 -12.61 -11.74
C CYS A 90 13.11 -12.94 -11.12
N ALA A 91 12.05 -12.78 -11.91
CA ALA A 91 10.75 -13.34 -11.55
C ALA A 91 10.84 -14.87 -11.43
N THR A 92 10.05 -15.46 -10.54
CA THR A 92 9.94 -16.92 -10.41
C THR A 92 9.49 -17.52 -11.73
N THR A 93 10.36 -18.31 -12.37
CA THR A 93 10.09 -18.90 -13.68
C THR A 93 9.85 -20.40 -13.58
N LYS A 94 8.88 -20.89 -14.37
CA LYS A 94 8.60 -22.32 -14.51
C LYS A 94 9.66 -22.95 -15.41
N VAL A 95 10.51 -23.80 -14.83
CA VAL A 95 11.51 -24.57 -15.56
C VAL A 95 11.02 -26.00 -15.77
N ILE A 96 11.35 -26.59 -16.93
CA ILE A 96 11.10 -28.00 -17.22
C ILE A 96 12.38 -28.75 -16.83
N THR A 97 12.29 -29.62 -15.83
CA THR A 97 13.40 -30.49 -15.38
C THR A 97 13.08 -31.94 -15.71
N SER A 98 14.10 -32.82 -15.67
CA SER A 98 13.84 -34.26 -15.73
C SER A 98 12.96 -34.68 -14.55
N ALA A 99 12.11 -35.70 -14.75
CA ALA A 99 11.23 -36.22 -13.71
C ALA A 99 12.02 -36.76 -12.49
N GLU A 100 13.30 -37.10 -12.70
CA GLU A 100 14.23 -37.63 -11.70
C GLU A 100 14.94 -36.54 -10.89
N HIS A 101 14.74 -35.26 -11.21
CA HIS A 101 15.33 -34.15 -10.45
C HIS A 101 14.63 -33.97 -9.10
N TYR A 102 15.21 -34.56 -8.05
CA TYR A 102 14.77 -34.36 -6.66
C TYR A 102 15.27 -33.02 -6.11
N GLY A 103 14.51 -31.96 -6.38
CA GLY A 103 14.77 -30.62 -5.84
C GLY A 103 13.94 -29.54 -6.53
N ARG A 104 13.75 -28.38 -5.87
CA ARG A 104 13.34 -27.18 -6.61
C ARG A 104 14.51 -26.78 -7.48
N ALA A 105 14.31 -26.73 -8.79
CA ALA A 105 15.33 -26.21 -9.69
C ALA A 105 15.65 -24.75 -9.33
N THR A 106 16.90 -24.52 -8.98
CA THR A 106 17.38 -23.23 -8.50
C THR A 106 17.90 -22.43 -9.68
N LEU A 107 17.21 -21.35 -10.05
CA LEU A 107 17.79 -20.32 -10.90
C LEU A 107 18.76 -19.50 -10.04
N ILE A 108 20.03 -19.44 -10.45
CA ILE A 108 21.03 -18.57 -9.83
C ILE A 108 20.51 -17.14 -9.97
N GLN A 109 20.29 -16.45 -8.85
CA GLN A 109 19.93 -15.03 -8.88
C GLN A 109 21.19 -14.20 -9.10
N PRO A 110 21.15 -13.16 -9.95
CA PRO A 110 22.20 -12.16 -10.01
C PRO A 110 22.44 -11.54 -8.63
N GLY A 111 23.69 -11.51 -8.16
CA GLY A 111 24.04 -11.02 -6.81
C GLY A 111 23.82 -9.52 -6.59
N ASN A 112 23.62 -8.73 -7.65
CA ASN A 112 23.43 -7.29 -7.56
C ASN A 112 21.95 -6.93 -7.29
N ARG A 113 21.64 -6.49 -6.06
CA ARG A 113 20.29 -6.04 -5.64
C ARG A 113 20.10 -4.52 -5.69
N GLU A 114 20.89 -3.83 -6.50
CA GLU A 114 20.69 -2.39 -6.70
C GLU A 114 19.29 -2.10 -7.25
N TRP A 115 18.68 -1.05 -6.69
CA TRP A 115 17.37 -0.55 -7.07
C TRP A 115 17.50 0.54 -8.12
N VAL A 116 16.57 0.52 -9.07
CA VAL A 116 16.30 1.59 -10.03
C VAL A 116 14.85 2.00 -9.86
N THR A 117 14.58 3.29 -9.82
CA THR A 117 13.22 3.82 -9.75
C THR A 117 12.90 4.47 -11.08
N ALA A 118 11.78 4.08 -11.68
CA ALA A 118 11.26 4.71 -12.88
C ALA A 118 10.02 5.52 -12.51
N ILE A 119 10.09 6.83 -12.68
CA ILE A 119 8.93 7.70 -12.62
C ILE A 119 8.23 7.65 -13.98
N GLU A 120 6.95 7.32 -13.96
CA GLU A 120 6.13 7.11 -15.14
C GLU A 120 4.86 7.96 -15.07
N SER A 121 4.37 8.35 -16.23
CA SER A 121 3.09 9.03 -16.36
C SER A 121 2.35 8.58 -17.62
N VAL A 122 1.03 8.60 -17.56
CA VAL A 122 0.14 8.22 -18.67
C VAL A 122 -1.12 9.07 -18.66
N ASN A 123 -1.68 9.38 -19.83
CA ASN A 123 -2.99 10.00 -19.92
C ASN A 123 -4.10 8.99 -20.21
N ALA A 124 -5.35 9.36 -19.94
CA ALA A 124 -6.48 8.45 -20.13
C ALA A 124 -6.75 8.10 -21.60
N SER A 125 -6.23 8.89 -22.55
CA SER A 125 -6.29 8.56 -23.99
C SER A 125 -5.38 7.39 -24.39
N GLY A 126 -4.44 7.00 -23.53
CA GLY A 126 -3.49 5.90 -23.80
C GLY A 126 -2.11 6.35 -24.24
N TRP A 127 -1.77 7.63 -24.10
CA TRP A 127 -0.44 8.16 -24.36
C TRP A 127 0.40 8.20 -23.08
N ALA A 128 1.72 8.03 -23.23
CA ALA A 128 2.68 8.06 -22.15
C ALA A 128 3.84 9.01 -22.51
N PRO A 129 4.08 10.09 -21.75
CA PRO A 129 5.33 10.86 -21.81
C PRO A 129 6.56 9.96 -21.66
N PRO A 130 7.77 10.41 -22.06
CA PRO A 130 9.00 9.70 -21.75
C PRO A 130 9.16 9.47 -20.23
N PRO A 131 9.81 8.39 -19.79
CA PRO A 131 10.03 8.13 -18.38
C PRO A 131 11.18 8.97 -17.82
N TYR A 132 11.21 9.10 -16.50
CA TYR A 132 12.32 9.68 -15.76
C TYR A 132 12.93 8.62 -14.85
N ILE A 133 14.15 8.18 -15.17
CA ILE A 133 14.81 7.04 -14.52
C ILE A 133 15.81 7.53 -13.50
N ILE A 134 15.73 6.98 -12.28
CA ILE A 134 16.60 7.31 -11.16
C ILE A 134 17.45 6.09 -10.84
N LEU A 135 18.76 6.27 -10.99
CA LEU A 135 19.74 5.23 -10.72
C LEU A 135 20.41 5.48 -9.37
N LYS A 136 20.66 4.42 -8.60
CA LYS A 136 21.45 4.56 -7.38
C LYS A 136 22.87 5.03 -7.70
N GLY A 137 23.32 6.19 -7.20
CA GLY A 137 24.67 6.70 -7.44
C GLY A 137 24.85 8.16 -7.06
N HIS A 138 26.05 8.68 -7.32
CA HIS A 138 26.41 10.09 -7.08
C HIS A 138 26.59 10.89 -8.37
N ASN A 139 27.07 10.24 -9.44
CA ASN A 139 27.34 10.88 -10.72
C ASN A 139 26.62 10.13 -11.85
N ILE A 140 26.12 10.89 -12.80
CA ILE A 140 25.61 10.37 -14.07
C ILE A 140 26.80 10.02 -14.96
N GLN A 141 26.75 8.88 -15.64
CA GLN A 141 27.75 8.50 -16.64
C GLN A 141 27.21 8.80 -18.04
N GLU A 142 28.02 9.39 -18.90
CA GLU A 142 27.62 9.77 -20.26
C GLU A 142 27.15 8.57 -21.09
N GLY A 143 27.85 7.44 -20.99
CA GLY A 143 27.46 6.20 -21.68
C GLY A 143 26.14 5.56 -21.22
N TRP A 144 25.45 6.13 -20.22
CA TRP A 144 24.09 5.69 -19.87
C TRP A 144 23.03 6.24 -20.83
N PHE A 145 23.35 7.29 -21.59
CA PHE A 145 22.44 7.85 -22.58
C PHE A 145 22.52 7.13 -23.94
N ASP A 146 23.55 6.32 -24.14
CA ASP A 146 23.78 5.59 -25.38
C ASP A 146 22.61 4.62 -25.66
N GLY A 147 21.93 4.81 -26.80
CA GLY A 147 20.82 3.96 -27.23
C GLY A 147 19.48 4.23 -26.54
N LEU A 148 19.38 5.22 -25.65
CA LEU A 148 18.09 5.61 -25.07
C LEU A 148 17.22 6.38 -26.07
N PRO A 149 15.89 6.16 -26.06
CA PRO A 149 15.00 6.95 -26.91
C PRO A 149 15.01 8.44 -26.54
N GLU A 150 14.67 9.28 -27.51
CA GLU A 150 14.61 10.74 -27.31
C GLU A 150 13.63 11.13 -26.21
N GLY A 151 13.98 12.18 -25.45
CA GLY A 151 13.14 12.75 -24.40
C GLY A 151 13.25 12.04 -23.05
N TRP A 152 13.90 10.88 -22.99
CA TRP A 152 14.17 10.20 -21.72
C TRP A 152 15.10 11.05 -20.85
N ARG A 153 14.90 10.96 -19.53
CA ARG A 153 15.73 11.66 -18.55
C ARG A 153 16.27 10.68 -17.53
N LEU A 154 17.53 10.85 -17.18
CA LEU A 154 18.21 10.09 -16.16
C LEU A 154 18.62 11.04 -15.04
N ASP A 155 18.47 10.59 -13.80
CA ASP A 155 19.03 11.25 -12.63
C ASP A 155 19.60 10.19 -11.67
N VAL A 156 20.32 10.64 -10.65
CA VAL A 156 20.92 9.76 -9.66
C VAL A 156 20.53 10.18 -8.26
N SER A 157 20.37 9.20 -7.37
CA SER A 157 20.24 9.45 -5.94
C SER A 157 21.06 8.44 -5.14
N PRO A 158 21.56 8.79 -3.93
CA PRO A 158 22.44 7.90 -3.16
C PRO A 158 21.80 6.53 -2.84
N ASN A 159 20.48 6.50 -2.70
CA ASN A 159 19.70 5.33 -2.34
C ASN A 159 18.90 4.75 -3.52
N GLY A 160 18.83 5.45 -4.67
CA GLY A 160 18.06 5.05 -5.85
C GLY A 160 16.57 5.37 -5.76
N TRP A 161 16.15 6.14 -4.75
CA TRP A 161 14.77 6.57 -4.54
C TRP A 161 14.58 8.02 -4.99
N THR A 162 13.33 8.41 -5.20
CA THR A 162 12.97 9.79 -5.51
C THR A 162 13.07 10.68 -4.28
N THR A 163 13.32 11.96 -4.53
CA THR A 163 13.30 13.04 -3.54
C THR A 163 12.42 14.17 -4.07
N ASP A 164 12.01 15.08 -3.19
CA ASP A 164 11.20 16.25 -3.54
C ASP A 164 11.84 17.05 -4.70
N GLU A 165 13.16 17.23 -4.67
CA GLU A 165 13.94 17.90 -5.73
C GLU A 165 13.84 17.16 -7.07
N ILE A 166 13.89 15.82 -7.06
CA ILE A 166 13.73 15.02 -8.28
C ILE A 166 12.30 15.10 -8.80
N GLY A 167 11.30 15.12 -7.90
CA GLY A 167 9.90 15.35 -8.27
C GLY A 167 9.69 16.69 -8.98
N ILE A 168 10.29 17.77 -8.47
CA ILE A 168 10.24 19.09 -9.11
C ILE A 168 10.98 19.09 -10.46
N LYS A 169 12.16 18.44 -10.55
CA LYS A 169 12.88 18.29 -11.82
C LYS A 169 12.07 17.51 -12.84
N TRP A 170 11.42 16.42 -12.44
CA TRP A 170 10.53 15.65 -13.30
C TRP A 170 9.40 16.53 -13.83
N LEU A 171 8.72 17.27 -12.95
CA LEU A 171 7.61 18.13 -13.30
C LEU A 171 8.03 19.20 -14.32
N THR A 172 9.11 19.93 -14.02
CA THR A 172 9.57 21.08 -14.81
C THR A 172 10.33 20.71 -16.08
N ARG A 173 11.16 19.67 -16.05
CA ARG A 173 12.08 19.32 -17.15
C ARG A 173 11.56 18.24 -18.09
N LEU A 174 10.51 17.51 -17.69
CA LEU A 174 9.97 16.40 -18.46
C LEU A 174 8.45 16.49 -18.62
N PHE A 175 7.68 16.51 -17.53
CA PHE A 175 6.22 16.41 -17.61
C PHE A 175 5.59 17.62 -18.30
N ILE A 176 5.83 18.83 -17.79
CA ILE A 176 5.26 20.07 -18.34
C ILE A 176 5.65 20.27 -19.82
N PRO A 177 6.94 20.14 -20.22
CA PRO A 177 7.33 20.25 -21.63
C PRO A 177 6.69 19.19 -22.54
N ALA A 178 6.42 17.98 -22.02
CA ALA A 178 5.84 16.89 -22.81
C ALA A 178 4.30 16.98 -22.89
N ALA A 179 3.64 17.36 -21.81
CA ALA A 179 2.19 17.36 -21.69
C ALA A 179 1.55 18.65 -22.25
N ASN A 180 2.16 19.82 -22.04
CA ASN A 180 1.60 21.09 -22.50
C ASN A 180 1.31 21.16 -24.01
N PRO A 181 2.20 20.70 -24.92
CA PRO A 181 1.93 20.72 -26.35
C PRO A 181 0.78 19.80 -26.79
N ARG A 182 0.39 18.84 -25.94
CA ARG A 182 -0.69 17.88 -26.19
C ARG A 182 -1.98 18.21 -25.48
N ARG A 183 -1.98 19.29 -24.68
CA ARG A 183 -3.15 19.72 -23.93
C ARG A 183 -4.28 20.08 -24.88
N VAL A 184 -5.47 19.55 -24.64
CA VAL A 184 -6.65 19.79 -25.48
C VAL A 184 -7.50 20.93 -24.91
N GLY A 185 -7.79 20.87 -23.61
CA GLY A 185 -8.53 21.86 -22.84
C GLY A 185 -7.64 22.92 -22.22
N THR A 186 -8.15 23.56 -21.17
CA THR A 186 -7.45 24.67 -20.50
C THR A 186 -6.52 24.20 -19.38
N HIS A 187 -6.91 23.13 -18.67
CA HIS A 187 -6.22 22.58 -17.52
C HIS A 187 -5.89 21.10 -17.72
N ILE A 188 -4.78 20.67 -17.14
CA ILE A 188 -4.42 19.26 -17.02
C ILE A 188 -4.75 18.80 -15.60
N LEU A 189 -5.41 17.66 -15.46
CA LEU A 189 -5.57 16.99 -14.17
C LEU A 189 -4.43 15.99 -13.98
N LEU A 190 -3.65 16.14 -12.91
CA LEU A 190 -2.59 15.19 -12.56
C LEU A 190 -2.99 14.40 -11.32
N ILE A 191 -3.29 13.11 -11.49
CA ILE A 191 -3.65 12.21 -10.40
C ILE A 191 -2.40 11.49 -9.91
N LEU A 192 -2.09 11.61 -8.62
CA LEU A 192 -0.92 11.00 -7.97
C LEU A 192 -1.26 10.39 -6.60
N ASP A 193 -0.37 9.56 -6.07
CA ASP A 193 -0.51 9.06 -4.70
C ASP A 193 -0.07 10.12 -3.69
N GLY A 194 -0.77 10.19 -2.55
CA GLY A 194 -0.45 11.15 -1.49
C GLY A 194 0.76 10.76 -0.64
N HIS A 195 1.64 9.88 -1.11
CA HIS A 195 2.79 9.43 -0.33
C HIS A 195 3.85 10.55 -0.26
N GLY A 196 4.23 10.91 0.97
CA GLY A 196 4.77 12.23 1.35
C GLY A 196 6.19 12.61 0.91
N SER A 197 6.45 12.70 -0.40
CA SER A 197 7.66 13.33 -0.97
C SER A 197 7.41 14.14 -2.26
N HIS A 198 6.16 14.33 -2.70
CA HIS A 198 5.87 14.90 -4.04
C HIS A 198 4.94 16.10 -4.04
N LEU A 199 4.50 16.59 -2.88
CA LEU A 199 3.52 17.67 -2.76
C LEU A 199 4.09 18.80 -1.89
N THR A 200 5.23 19.32 -2.30
CA THR A 200 5.79 20.53 -1.69
C THR A 200 4.96 21.74 -2.13
N PRO A 201 4.95 22.84 -1.35
CA PRO A 201 4.34 24.09 -1.79
C PRO A 201 4.90 24.59 -3.13
N GLU A 202 6.18 24.30 -3.40
CA GLU A 202 6.82 24.61 -4.68
C GLU A 202 6.24 23.77 -5.83
N PHE A 203 6.01 22.47 -5.63
CA PHE A 203 5.35 21.63 -6.62
C PHE A 203 3.94 22.14 -6.97
N ASP A 204 3.16 22.49 -5.95
CA ASP A 204 1.80 23.04 -6.11
C ASP A 204 1.82 24.39 -6.84
N GLN A 205 2.76 25.28 -6.50
CA GLN A 205 2.95 26.55 -7.18
C GLN A 205 3.27 26.36 -8.67
N ILE A 206 4.23 25.49 -9.00
CA ILE A 206 4.61 25.20 -10.39
C ILE A 206 3.41 24.61 -11.16
N CYS A 207 2.64 23.73 -10.53
CA CYS A 207 1.42 23.18 -11.13
C CYS A 207 0.41 24.30 -11.44
N SER A 208 0.13 25.16 -10.47
CA SER A 208 -0.80 26.29 -10.62
C SER A 208 -0.39 27.25 -11.74
N GLU A 209 0.89 27.64 -11.79
CA GLU A 209 1.45 28.51 -12.84
C GLU A 209 1.30 27.90 -14.24
N ASN A 210 1.26 26.57 -14.34
CA ASN A 210 1.10 25.84 -15.60
C ASN A 210 -0.33 25.36 -15.86
N LYS A 211 -1.31 25.77 -15.04
CA LYS A 211 -2.71 25.29 -15.09
C LYS A 211 -2.81 23.76 -15.03
N ILE A 212 -1.99 23.16 -14.17
CA ILE A 212 -2.05 21.75 -13.80
C ILE A 212 -2.70 21.68 -12.42
N ILE A 213 -3.67 20.79 -12.26
CA ILE A 213 -4.37 20.56 -11.00
C ILE A 213 -3.90 19.22 -10.45
N PRO A 214 -3.04 19.20 -9.42
CA PRO A 214 -2.67 17.95 -8.75
C PRO A 214 -3.84 17.48 -7.87
N LEU A 215 -4.29 16.24 -8.07
CA LEU A 215 -5.31 15.59 -7.25
C LEU A 215 -4.75 14.32 -6.63
N CYS A 216 -4.63 14.33 -5.31
CA CYS A 216 -4.09 13.20 -4.56
C CYS A 216 -5.16 12.14 -4.37
N MET A 217 -4.81 10.87 -4.58
CA MET A 217 -5.67 9.75 -4.22
C MET A 217 -5.77 9.61 -2.69
N PRO A 218 -6.85 9.01 -2.18
CA PRO A 218 -6.97 8.66 -0.77
C PRO A 218 -5.78 7.83 -0.27
N PRO A 219 -5.37 8.01 1.00
CA PRO A 219 -4.32 7.19 1.59
C PRO A 219 -4.61 5.69 1.45
N HIS A 220 -3.57 4.92 1.14
CA HIS A 220 -3.62 3.46 1.02
C HIS A 220 -4.61 2.92 -0.03
N SER A 221 -4.95 3.71 -1.06
CA SER A 221 -5.89 3.32 -2.12
C SER A 221 -5.25 3.04 -3.49
N SER A 222 -3.91 3.13 -3.62
CA SER A 222 -3.22 3.00 -4.91
C SER A 222 -3.56 1.69 -5.62
N HIS A 223 -3.66 0.56 -4.91
CA HIS A 223 -4.01 -0.73 -5.53
C HIS A 223 -5.43 -0.79 -6.15
N LEU A 224 -6.25 0.24 -5.92
CA LEU A 224 -7.60 0.38 -6.46
C LEU A 224 -7.74 1.54 -7.43
N LEU A 225 -7.07 2.66 -7.14
CA LEU A 225 -7.29 3.94 -7.80
C LEU A 225 -6.13 4.40 -8.69
N GLN A 226 -5.01 3.67 -8.72
CA GLN A 226 -3.81 4.04 -9.49
C GLN A 226 -3.77 3.30 -10.84
N PRO A 227 -4.10 3.94 -11.98
CA PRO A 227 -4.10 3.31 -13.30
C PRO A 227 -2.80 2.58 -13.65
N LEU A 228 -1.66 3.17 -13.29
CA LEU A 228 -0.34 2.58 -13.55
C LEU A 228 -0.15 1.26 -12.80
N ASP A 229 -0.49 1.18 -11.52
CA ASP A 229 -0.44 -0.05 -10.72
C ASP A 229 -1.40 -1.13 -11.25
N VAL A 230 -2.64 -0.73 -11.56
CA VAL A 230 -3.71 -1.66 -11.94
C VAL A 230 -3.51 -2.21 -13.35
N GLY A 231 -3.07 -1.37 -14.30
CA GLY A 231 -3.05 -1.70 -15.73
C GLY A 231 -1.67 -1.90 -16.35
N VAL A 232 -0.60 -1.29 -15.82
CA VAL A 232 0.66 -1.11 -16.58
C VAL A 232 1.88 -1.71 -15.90
N PHE A 233 2.06 -1.49 -14.59
CA PHE A 233 3.28 -1.88 -13.88
C PHE A 233 3.44 -3.39 -13.74
N ALA A 234 2.35 -4.15 -13.60
CA ALA A 234 2.44 -5.61 -13.58
C ALA A 234 2.90 -6.19 -14.95
N PRO A 235 2.31 -5.80 -16.10
CA PRO A 235 2.86 -6.11 -17.41
C PRO A 235 4.31 -5.67 -17.61
N LEU A 236 4.66 -4.45 -17.18
CA LEU A 236 6.02 -3.90 -17.28
C LEU A 236 7.05 -4.75 -16.54
N LYS A 237 6.80 -5.06 -15.27
CA LYS A 237 7.68 -5.90 -14.44
C LYS A 237 7.81 -7.31 -15.03
N ARG A 238 6.75 -7.86 -15.63
CA ARG A 238 6.79 -9.16 -16.31
C ARG A 238 7.64 -9.12 -17.59
N ALA A 239 7.45 -8.10 -18.43
CA ALA A 239 8.20 -7.93 -19.67
C ALA A 239 9.70 -7.75 -19.37
N TYR A 240 10.03 -6.87 -18.42
CA TYR A 240 11.41 -6.67 -17.98
C TYR A 240 12.01 -7.96 -17.40
N GLY A 241 11.30 -8.66 -16.51
CA GLY A 241 11.76 -9.93 -15.95
C GLY A 241 12.04 -11.00 -17.00
N THR A 242 11.27 -11.03 -18.08
CA THR A 242 11.49 -11.95 -19.22
C THR A 242 12.78 -11.61 -19.97
N LEU A 243 13.06 -10.33 -20.20
CA LEU A 243 14.30 -9.88 -20.87
C LEU A 243 15.53 -10.18 -20.02
N VAL A 244 15.45 -9.96 -18.71
CA VAL A 244 16.52 -10.33 -17.77
C VAL A 244 16.78 -11.83 -17.81
N GLU A 245 15.73 -12.65 -17.76
CA GLU A 245 15.87 -14.11 -17.83
C GLU A 245 16.55 -14.57 -19.12
N GLN A 246 16.18 -13.99 -20.27
CA GLN A 246 16.83 -14.29 -21.55
C GLN A 246 18.32 -13.97 -21.53
N ARG A 247 18.72 -12.83 -20.95
CA ARG A 247 20.15 -12.51 -20.78
C ARG A 247 20.86 -13.51 -19.86
N MET A 248 20.23 -13.94 -18.78
CA MET A 248 20.83 -14.94 -17.89
C MET A 248 21.08 -16.27 -18.60
N ARG A 249 20.17 -16.70 -19.48
CA ARG A 249 20.34 -17.91 -20.29
C ARG A 249 21.52 -17.83 -21.27
N LEU A 250 21.94 -16.62 -21.64
CA LEU A 250 23.13 -16.37 -22.47
C LEU A 250 24.43 -16.31 -21.66
N GLY A 251 24.40 -16.57 -20.34
CA GLY A 251 25.57 -16.62 -19.47
C GLY A 251 25.88 -15.33 -18.71
N PHE A 252 25.00 -14.32 -18.76
CA PHE A 252 25.15 -13.10 -17.98
C PHE A 252 24.67 -13.32 -16.54
N ASN A 253 25.60 -13.36 -15.60
CA ASN A 253 25.31 -13.65 -14.18
C ASN A 253 24.99 -12.40 -13.34
N THR A 254 25.17 -11.19 -13.89
CA THR A 254 24.92 -9.92 -13.20
C THR A 254 24.30 -8.91 -14.16
N ILE A 255 23.25 -8.22 -13.70
CA ILE A 255 22.64 -7.10 -14.42
C ILE A 255 23.23 -5.79 -13.87
N LYS A 256 23.83 -4.99 -14.75
CA LYS A 256 24.34 -3.64 -14.45
C LYS A 256 23.30 -2.58 -14.88
N LYS A 257 23.56 -1.32 -14.53
CA LYS A 257 22.71 -0.17 -14.93
C LYS A 257 22.57 -0.05 -16.45
N ALA A 258 23.67 -0.20 -17.19
CA ALA A 258 23.63 -0.21 -18.66
C ALA A 258 22.73 -1.33 -19.20
N ASP A 259 22.75 -2.52 -18.59
CA ASP A 259 21.87 -3.62 -18.98
C ASP A 259 20.40 -3.31 -18.73
N PHE A 260 20.10 -2.66 -17.60
CA PHE A 260 18.75 -2.17 -17.31
C PHE A 260 18.31 -1.14 -18.36
N LEU A 261 19.14 -0.15 -18.66
CA LEU A 261 18.85 0.92 -19.60
C LEU A 261 18.66 0.43 -21.04
N ASP A 262 19.33 -0.67 -21.41
CA ASP A 262 19.16 -1.32 -22.71
C ASP A 262 17.88 -2.19 -22.77
N ALA A 263 17.54 -2.89 -21.68
CA ALA A 263 16.35 -3.75 -21.63
C ALA A 263 15.04 -2.99 -21.40
N TYR A 264 15.06 -1.93 -20.58
CA TYR A 264 13.87 -1.23 -20.12
C TYR A 264 13.04 -0.59 -21.26
N PRO A 265 13.63 0.05 -22.30
CA PRO A 265 12.87 0.56 -23.44
C PRO A 265 12.01 -0.50 -24.14
N ALA A 266 12.52 -1.72 -24.28
CA ALA A 266 11.78 -2.83 -24.88
C ALA A 266 10.63 -3.29 -23.97
N ALA A 267 10.88 -3.42 -22.66
CA ALA A 267 9.84 -3.75 -21.69
C ALA A 267 8.74 -2.68 -21.63
N ARG A 268 9.12 -1.40 -21.65
CA ARG A 268 8.21 -0.26 -21.63
C ARG A 268 7.30 -0.24 -22.86
N ARG A 269 7.86 -0.48 -24.05
CA ARG A 269 7.08 -0.55 -25.30
C ARG A 269 6.00 -1.63 -25.26
N GLU A 270 6.28 -2.76 -24.62
CA GLU A 270 5.31 -3.85 -24.48
C GLU A 270 4.21 -3.53 -23.46
N ALA A 271 4.55 -2.85 -22.37
CA ALA A 271 3.62 -2.56 -21.28
C ALA A 271 2.76 -1.30 -21.49
N PHE A 272 3.34 -0.22 -22.02
CA PHE A 272 2.69 1.08 -22.22
C PHE A 272 1.91 1.16 -23.55
N LYS A 273 1.24 0.07 -23.92
CA LYS A 273 0.27 0.08 -25.02
C LYS A 273 -0.96 0.88 -24.60
N ALA A 274 -1.53 1.65 -25.53
CA ALA A 274 -2.75 2.42 -25.29
C ALA A 274 -3.87 1.56 -24.68
N SER A 275 -4.03 0.31 -25.12
CA SER A 275 -4.99 -0.64 -24.58
C SER A 275 -4.80 -0.94 -23.09
N ASN A 276 -3.55 -1.08 -22.63
CA ASN A 276 -3.25 -1.38 -21.23
C ASN A 276 -3.51 -0.15 -20.36
N ILE A 277 -3.10 1.03 -20.84
CA ILE A 277 -3.30 2.31 -20.15
C ILE A 277 -4.80 2.59 -19.99
N GLN A 278 -5.56 2.56 -21.09
CA GLN A 278 -7.00 2.76 -21.08
C GLN A 278 -7.73 1.71 -20.22
N SER A 279 -7.25 0.46 -20.23
CA SER A 279 -7.76 -0.58 -19.32
C SER A 279 -7.49 -0.27 -17.86
N GLY A 280 -6.34 0.33 -17.53
CA GLY A 280 -6.02 0.82 -16.19
C GLY A 280 -7.02 1.88 -15.74
N PHE A 281 -7.20 2.94 -16.52
CA PHE A 281 -8.16 4.02 -16.21
C PHE A 281 -9.60 3.54 -16.08
N ARG A 282 -10.01 2.58 -16.91
CA ARG A 282 -11.33 1.96 -16.83
C ARG A 282 -11.49 1.10 -15.58
N ALA A 283 -10.47 0.33 -15.21
CA ALA A 283 -10.51 -0.52 -14.03
C ALA A 283 -10.53 0.27 -12.73
N THR A 284 -9.91 1.46 -12.71
CA THR A 284 -9.94 2.38 -11.57
C THR A 284 -11.21 3.25 -11.54
N GLY A 285 -12.09 3.18 -12.54
CA GLY A 285 -13.32 3.97 -12.60
C GLY A 285 -13.09 5.47 -12.80
N ILE A 286 -11.91 5.89 -13.25
CA ILE A 286 -11.59 7.30 -13.51
C ILE A 286 -12.09 7.70 -14.90
N VAL A 287 -11.86 6.84 -15.91
CA VAL A 287 -12.35 7.04 -17.28
C VAL A 287 -12.90 5.72 -17.86
N PRO A 288 -14.22 5.59 -18.10
CA PRO A 288 -15.26 6.54 -17.74
C PRO A 288 -15.35 6.72 -16.21
N LEU A 289 -15.86 7.86 -15.78
CA LEU A 289 -16.05 8.15 -14.37
C LEU A 289 -17.16 7.24 -13.81
N ASP A 290 -16.77 6.17 -13.11
CA ASP A 290 -17.65 5.20 -12.48
C ASP A 290 -17.08 4.72 -11.13
N PRO A 291 -17.49 5.36 -10.02
CA PRO A 291 -17.07 4.98 -8.68
C PRO A 291 -17.44 3.53 -8.31
N GLN A 292 -18.48 2.95 -8.94
CA GLN A 292 -18.96 1.61 -8.58
C GLN A 292 -17.96 0.52 -8.92
N CYS A 293 -17.14 0.72 -9.96
CA CYS A 293 -16.07 -0.22 -10.34
C CYS A 293 -15.11 -0.52 -9.18
N VAL A 294 -14.87 0.48 -8.32
CA VAL A 294 -13.96 0.38 -7.18
C VAL A 294 -14.72 0.04 -5.89
N VAL A 295 -15.86 0.70 -5.65
CA VAL A 295 -16.67 0.51 -4.44
C VAL A 295 -17.16 -0.94 -4.28
N GLN A 296 -17.44 -1.64 -5.38
CA GLN A 296 -17.80 -3.06 -5.33
C GLN A 296 -16.66 -3.97 -4.84
N GLN A 297 -15.40 -3.57 -5.06
CA GLN A 297 -14.21 -4.32 -4.61
C GLN A 297 -13.97 -4.18 -3.10
N LEU A 298 -14.46 -3.09 -2.50
CA LEU A 298 -14.37 -2.81 -1.06
C LEU A 298 -15.29 -3.68 -0.19
N ASN A 299 -16.20 -4.45 -0.79
CA ASN A 299 -17.20 -5.26 -0.08
C ASN A 299 -16.64 -6.53 0.63
N ILE A 300 -15.34 -6.61 0.90
CA ILE A 300 -14.81 -7.54 1.91
C ILE A 300 -15.20 -6.97 3.28
N GLN A 301 -16.47 -7.11 3.65
CA GLN A 301 -16.89 -6.92 5.03
C GLN A 301 -16.08 -7.92 5.88
N LEU A 302 -15.22 -7.40 6.76
CA LEU A 302 -14.79 -8.12 7.95
C LEU A 302 -16.05 -8.40 8.77
N ARG A 303 -16.78 -9.46 8.41
CA ARG A 303 -17.76 -10.07 9.29
C ARG A 303 -16.97 -10.73 10.40
N THR A 304 -16.70 -9.98 11.46
CA THR A 304 -16.54 -10.60 12.78
C THR A 304 -17.82 -11.42 12.97
N PRO A 305 -17.76 -12.76 13.07
CA PRO A 305 -18.94 -13.54 13.33
C PRO A 305 -19.53 -13.00 14.62
N THR A 306 -20.73 -12.41 14.53
CA THR A 306 -21.51 -12.09 15.72
C THR A 306 -21.60 -13.38 16.52
N PRO A 307 -21.13 -13.42 17.79
CA PRO A 307 -21.32 -14.59 18.61
C PRO A 307 -22.81 -14.94 18.61
N PRO A 308 -23.19 -16.23 18.46
CA PRO A 308 -24.59 -16.61 18.50
C PRO A 308 -25.22 -16.07 19.78
N ALA A 309 -26.39 -15.45 19.65
CA ALA A 309 -27.12 -14.89 20.78
C ALA A 309 -27.24 -15.94 21.88
N SER A 310 -26.53 -15.71 23.00
CA SER A 310 -26.69 -16.50 24.21
C SER A 310 -28.10 -16.25 24.71
N ARG A 311 -28.91 -17.32 24.67
CA ARG A 311 -30.23 -17.39 25.28
C ARG A 311 -30.14 -16.86 26.72
N SER A 312 -31.04 -15.96 27.04
CA SER A 312 -31.23 -15.37 28.36
C SER A 312 -31.27 -16.43 29.46
N SER A 313 -30.34 -16.34 30.41
CA SER A 313 -30.50 -16.85 31.76
C SER A 313 -30.06 -15.76 32.74
N ASN A 314 -30.93 -15.50 33.70
CA ASN A 314 -30.91 -14.39 34.64
C ASN A 314 -29.63 -14.27 35.47
N SER A 315 -29.31 -13.02 35.82
CA SER A 315 -28.60 -12.62 37.05
C SER A 315 -27.21 -13.21 37.28
N THR A 316 -26.18 -12.56 36.77
CA THR A 316 -24.98 -12.16 37.53
C THR A 316 -24.18 -11.18 36.67
N SER A 317 -23.86 -10.01 37.23
CA SER A 317 -23.10 -8.94 36.58
C SER A 317 -21.74 -9.47 36.10
N SER A 318 -21.63 -9.64 34.77
CA SER A 318 -20.38 -10.01 34.08
C SER A 318 -19.27 -9.01 34.39
N TRP A 319 -18.25 -9.49 35.11
CA TRP A 319 -16.99 -8.80 35.40
C TRP A 319 -16.22 -8.50 34.10
N ILE A 320 -16.37 -7.29 33.56
CA ILE A 320 -15.54 -6.82 32.45
C ILE A 320 -14.50 -5.85 33.03
N LEU A 321 -13.28 -6.34 33.27
CA LEU A 321 -12.13 -5.50 33.60
C LEU A 321 -11.70 -4.76 32.32
N GLN A 322 -12.04 -3.47 32.22
CA GLN A 322 -11.55 -2.60 31.15
C GLN A 322 -10.15 -2.08 31.49
N THR A 323 -9.28 -1.86 30.51
CA THR A 323 -7.95 -1.26 30.77
C THR A 323 -8.10 0.17 31.30
N PRO A 324 -7.56 0.51 32.49
CA PRO A 324 -7.65 1.86 33.04
C PRO A 324 -6.79 2.82 32.23
N SER A 325 -7.35 3.98 31.87
CA SER A 325 -6.69 4.99 31.03
C SER A 325 -6.12 6.16 31.82
N ASN A 326 -6.36 6.22 33.13
CA ASN A 326 -5.82 7.25 34.03
C ASN A 326 -5.71 6.72 35.48
N PRO A 327 -4.92 7.38 36.35
CA PRO A 327 -4.69 6.92 37.72
C PRO A 327 -5.98 6.78 38.56
N ARG A 328 -6.99 7.62 38.31
CA ARG A 328 -8.28 7.55 39.02
C ARG A 328 -9.10 6.32 38.64
N GLN A 329 -9.06 5.90 37.37
CA GLN A 329 -9.71 4.68 36.90
C GLN A 329 -8.98 3.43 37.43
N LEU A 330 -7.65 3.48 37.48
CA LEU A 330 -6.83 2.41 38.06
C LEU A 330 -7.20 2.20 39.54
N GLN A 331 -7.22 3.26 40.35
CA GLN A 331 -7.61 3.21 41.76
C GLN A 331 -9.03 2.65 41.99
N LYS A 332 -9.99 3.02 41.14
CA LYS A 332 -11.37 2.48 41.21
C LYS A 332 -11.42 0.97 40.94
N GLN A 333 -10.57 0.46 40.06
CA GLN A 333 -10.50 -0.97 39.77
C GLN A 333 -9.72 -1.73 40.83
N VAL A 334 -8.62 -1.17 41.33
CA VAL A 334 -7.85 -1.71 42.46
C VAL A 334 -8.75 -1.89 43.68
N ASN A 335 -9.57 -0.91 44.03
CA ASN A 335 -10.49 -1.03 45.17
C ASN A 335 -11.56 -2.11 44.94
N LYS A 336 -12.03 -2.29 43.70
CA LYS A 336 -12.96 -3.40 43.37
C LYS A 336 -12.29 -4.76 43.50
N VAL A 337 -11.01 -4.88 43.14
CA VAL A 337 -10.24 -6.12 43.26
C VAL A 337 -9.91 -6.41 44.73
N ARG A 338 -9.50 -5.40 45.51
CA ARG A 338 -9.25 -5.55 46.96
C ARG A 338 -10.49 -5.97 47.74
N ASN A 339 -11.66 -5.43 47.40
CA ASN A 339 -12.92 -5.81 48.04
C ASN A 339 -13.34 -7.27 47.75
N LEU A 340 -12.70 -7.94 46.79
CA LEU A 340 -12.91 -9.36 46.50
C LEU A 340 -11.82 -10.27 47.06
N MET A 341 -10.68 -9.73 47.48
CA MET A 341 -9.60 -10.53 48.03
C MET A 341 -9.96 -10.86 49.49
N ASP A 342 -10.14 -12.15 49.78
CA ASP A 342 -10.36 -12.63 51.15
C ASP A 342 -9.16 -12.33 52.06
N GLN A 343 -9.40 -12.16 53.36
CA GLN A 343 -8.39 -11.68 54.34
C GLN A 343 -7.20 -12.63 54.57
N ASP A 344 -7.20 -13.85 54.02
CA ASP A 344 -6.16 -14.88 54.21
C ASP A 344 -5.26 -15.06 52.97
N GLN A 345 -4.69 -13.97 52.45
CA GLN A 345 -3.69 -14.03 51.38
C GLN A 345 -2.25 -13.97 51.94
N PRO A 346 -1.29 -14.71 51.36
CA PRO A 346 0.10 -14.66 51.78
C PRO A 346 0.66 -13.24 51.66
N HIS A 347 1.33 -12.74 52.71
CA HIS A 347 1.84 -11.36 52.80
C HIS A 347 2.64 -10.91 51.56
N GLY A 348 3.45 -11.79 50.99
CA GLY A 348 4.25 -11.51 49.80
C GLY A 348 3.44 -11.30 48.51
N LEU A 349 2.22 -11.85 48.41
CA LEU A 349 1.33 -11.67 47.27
C LEU A 349 0.65 -10.29 47.30
N VAL A 350 0.32 -9.80 48.50
CA VAL A 350 -0.23 -8.46 48.71
C VAL A 350 0.84 -7.39 48.43
N GLU A 351 2.06 -7.57 48.94
CA GLU A 351 3.18 -6.67 48.66
C GLU A 351 3.54 -6.61 47.18
N GLY A 352 3.58 -7.75 46.48
CA GLY A 352 3.81 -7.78 45.04
C GLY A 352 2.72 -7.07 44.25
N PHE A 353 1.46 -7.20 44.67
CA PHE A 353 0.33 -6.52 44.05
C PHE A 353 0.40 -5.00 44.24
N ASP A 354 0.76 -4.53 45.43
CA ASP A 354 0.93 -3.10 45.73
C ASP A 354 2.12 -2.48 44.97
N GLN A 355 3.22 -3.23 44.78
CA GLN A 355 4.34 -2.78 43.95
C GLN A 355 3.93 -2.61 42.47
N ILE A 356 3.11 -3.52 41.94
CA ILE A 356 2.58 -3.43 40.57
C ILE A 356 1.65 -2.23 40.41
N ILE A 357 0.76 -1.98 41.39
CA ILE A 357 -0.12 -0.80 41.38
C ILE A 357 0.72 0.48 41.36
N LYS A 358 1.74 0.56 42.23
CA LYS A 358 2.62 1.73 42.33
C LYS A 358 3.43 1.96 41.05
N ALA A 359 3.90 0.90 40.40
CA ALA A 359 4.58 0.97 39.11
C ALA A 359 3.65 1.49 37.99
N CYS A 360 2.41 1.02 37.96
CA CYS A 360 1.39 1.49 37.01
C CYS A 360 1.04 2.98 37.22
N GLU A 361 0.88 3.41 38.47
CA GLU A 361 0.63 4.81 38.80
C GLU A 361 1.81 5.70 38.39
N TYR A 362 3.04 5.28 38.71
CA TYR A 362 4.24 6.01 38.33
C TYR A 362 4.39 6.13 36.81
N GLY A 363 4.09 5.06 36.06
CA GLY A 363 4.08 5.08 34.60
C GLY A 363 3.04 6.03 34.02
N MET A 364 1.82 6.03 34.56
CA MET A 364 0.75 6.92 34.11
C MET A 364 1.05 8.41 34.41
N VAL A 365 1.59 8.71 35.59
CA VAL A 365 1.99 10.08 35.96
C VAL A 365 3.18 10.55 35.11
N SER A 366 4.17 9.69 34.92
CA SER A 366 5.33 10.00 34.07
C SER A 366 4.91 10.29 32.63
N ALA A 367 3.98 9.50 32.07
CA ALA A 367 3.43 9.75 30.74
C ALA A 367 2.67 11.08 30.65
N MET A 368 1.89 11.44 31.69
CA MET A 368 1.23 12.75 31.75
C MET A 368 2.23 13.91 31.81
N VAL A 369 3.29 13.78 32.61
CA VAL A 369 4.35 14.79 32.72
C VAL A 369 5.12 14.94 31.42
N MET A 370 5.52 13.82 30.79
CA MET A 370 6.20 13.86 29.48
C MET A 370 5.35 14.51 28.41
N LYS A 371 4.03 14.20 28.37
CA LYS A 371 3.11 14.82 27.42
C LYS A 371 3.06 16.35 27.61
N LYS A 372 2.97 16.81 28.86
CA LYS A 372 2.98 18.25 29.16
C LYS A 372 4.31 18.92 28.78
N GLN A 373 5.44 18.30 29.12
CA GLN A 373 6.76 18.82 28.75
C GLN A 373 6.93 18.89 27.23
N TYR A 374 6.42 17.90 26.49
CA TYR A 374 6.43 17.91 25.04
C TYR A 374 5.59 19.07 24.48
N GLU A 375 4.39 19.29 24.99
CA GLU A 375 3.54 20.42 24.62
C GLU A 375 4.22 21.77 24.93
N ASP A 376 4.87 21.91 26.08
CA ASP A 376 5.60 23.12 26.47
C ASP A 376 6.80 23.40 25.55
N ILE A 377 7.61 22.39 25.22
CA ILE A 377 8.74 22.48 24.29
C ILE A 377 8.25 22.83 22.88
N PHE A 378 7.18 22.18 22.42
CA PHE A 378 6.59 22.45 21.12
C PHE A 378 6.12 23.90 21.01
N ASN A 379 5.41 24.39 22.03
CA ASN A 379 4.95 25.78 22.09
C ASN A 379 6.09 26.80 22.19
N ALA A 380 7.17 26.48 22.91
CA ALA A 380 8.36 27.33 22.98
C ALA A 380 9.08 27.42 21.63
N ASN A 381 9.22 26.29 20.92
CA ASN A 381 9.81 26.24 19.58
C ASN A 381 8.99 27.03 18.55
N GLU A 382 7.66 26.93 18.59
CA GLU A 382 6.80 27.72 17.71
C GLU A 382 6.93 29.23 17.99
N LYS A 383 7.00 29.63 19.26
CA LYS A 383 7.28 31.03 19.64
C LYS A 383 8.65 31.51 19.16
N GLU A 384 9.70 30.69 19.26
CA GLU A 384 11.03 31.03 18.73
C GLU A 384 11.03 31.16 17.21
N LYS A 385 10.37 30.25 16.49
CA LYS A 385 10.22 30.36 15.03
C LYS A 385 9.49 31.63 14.63
N GLN A 386 8.44 32.02 15.37
CA GLN A 386 7.74 33.28 15.13
C GLN A 386 8.63 34.50 15.40
N LYS A 387 9.42 34.49 16.48
CA LYS A 387 10.40 35.57 16.76
C LYS A 387 11.50 35.69 15.70
N ARG A 388 11.99 34.55 15.19
CA ARG A 388 12.97 34.53 14.08
C ARG A 388 12.38 35.05 12.76
N LYS A 389 11.08 34.79 12.51
CA LYS A 389 10.36 35.35 11.36
C LYS A 389 10.05 36.85 11.49
N SER A 390 9.94 37.37 12.72
CA SER A 390 9.56 38.77 12.98
C SER A 390 10.74 39.76 13.06
N GLY A 391 11.98 39.34 12.80
CA GLY A 391 13.11 40.26 12.63
C GLY A 391 13.48 41.11 13.87
N TRP A 392 13.50 40.51 15.06
CA TRP A 392 14.05 41.17 16.27
C TRP A 392 15.26 40.41 16.78
N TRP A 393 16.41 40.64 16.16
CA TRP A 393 17.76 40.45 16.71
C TRP A 393 18.68 41.45 16.00
N GLU A 394 18.71 42.69 16.51
CA GLU A 394 19.91 43.55 16.47
C GLU A 394 20.73 43.27 17.73
#